data_AF-A0A0P1AT70-F1
#
_entry.id   AF-A0A0P1AT70-F1
#
_cell.length_a   1.000
_cell.length_b   1.000
_cell.length_c   1.000
_cell.angle_alpha   90.00
_cell.angle_beta   90.00
_cell.angle_gamma   90.00
#
_symmetry.space_group_name_H-M   'P 1'
#
loop_
_entity.id
_entity.type
_entity.pdbx_description
1 polymer ?
#
loop_
_entity_poly.entity_id
_entity_poly.type
_entity_poly.pdbx_seq_one_letter_code
_entity_poly.pdbx_strand_id
1 'polypeptide(L)'
;MAHTDATSAFNKHVATIQQLPSALKARISNKAASSHASPERRKKRQRSPSVTIELNCETSVKKIKKSLRWSTITIHEFGVGLGGSSVPGKGGPSIGLSDTPEFTWTTKVGEMAECVEGVHRFTPEERVQMLKSAGVSDGMILRFSREANIINCSRRRTVVESNAEKEERRQRRQQQQQQCKTELPRRACSSFLNRSQMIPVDYV
;
A
#
# COMPACT_ATOMS: atom_id res chain seq x y z
N MET A 1 1.38 -20.42 67.02
CA MET A 1 0.22 -21.22 67.46
C MET A 1 -1.05 -20.48 67.11
N ALA A 2 -1.67 -20.83 65.98
CA ALA A 2 -3.10 -20.74 65.68
C ALA A 2 -3.26 -21.11 64.19
N HIS A 3 -3.72 -22.33 63.96
CA HIS A 3 -4.15 -22.87 62.67
C HIS A 3 -5.49 -22.22 62.26
N THR A 4 -5.75 -22.08 60.96
CA THR A 4 -6.56 -23.04 60.18
C THR A 4 -6.75 -22.57 58.75
N ASP A 5 -6.44 -23.48 57.84
CA ASP A 5 -6.68 -23.46 56.40
C ASP A 5 -8.17 -23.45 56.05
N ALA A 6 -8.52 -22.76 54.97
CA ALA A 6 -9.82 -22.89 54.31
C ALA A 6 -9.60 -23.50 52.91
N THR A 7 -9.72 -24.82 52.87
CA THR A 7 -9.89 -25.67 51.69
C THR A 7 -11.31 -25.52 51.17
N SER A 8 -11.50 -25.24 49.87
CA SER A 8 -12.75 -25.61 49.18
C SER A 8 -12.45 -25.96 47.72
N ALA A 9 -12.80 -27.20 47.39
CA ALA A 9 -12.63 -27.86 46.12
C ALA A 9 -13.95 -27.87 45.34
N PHE A 10 -13.90 -28.49 44.14
CA PHE A 10 -14.99 -28.83 43.23
C PHE A 10 -15.50 -27.67 42.34
N ASN A 11 -15.67 -27.80 41.02
CA ASN A 11 -15.99 -29.00 40.27
C ASN A 11 -15.58 -28.93 38.79
N LYS A 12 -15.25 -30.11 38.27
CA LYS A 12 -14.83 -30.42 36.90
C LYS A 12 -16.01 -30.29 35.94
N HIS A 13 -15.81 -29.73 34.74
CA HIS A 13 -16.57 -30.12 33.55
C HIS A 13 -15.64 -30.26 32.34
N VAL A 14 -15.27 -31.51 32.13
CA VAL A 14 -14.78 -32.08 30.87
C VAL A 14 -16.02 -32.36 30.02
N ALA A 15 -16.06 -31.81 28.80
CA ALA A 15 -16.97 -32.27 27.76
C ALA A 15 -16.16 -32.59 26.50
N THR A 16 -15.79 -33.87 26.41
CA THR A 16 -15.36 -34.61 25.23
C THR A 16 -16.58 -34.90 24.37
N ILE A 17 -16.65 -34.44 23.11
CA ILE A 17 -17.47 -35.10 22.05
C ILE A 17 -16.80 -34.92 20.67
N GLN A 18 -16.19 -36.02 20.23
CA GLN A 18 -16.30 -36.71 18.93
C GLN A 18 -15.82 -36.08 17.61
N GLN A 19 -15.49 -37.05 16.76
CA GLN A 19 -14.57 -37.09 15.65
C GLN A 19 -15.32 -37.70 14.45
N LEU A 20 -15.13 -37.10 13.25
CA LEU A 20 -15.30 -37.66 11.88
C LEU A 20 -16.74 -37.98 11.38
N PRO A 21 -17.00 -38.10 10.05
CA PRO A 21 -16.05 -38.34 8.95
C PRO A 21 -16.19 -37.52 7.65
N SER A 22 -15.14 -37.67 6.85
CA SER A 22 -14.98 -37.42 5.42
C SER A 22 -15.89 -38.23 4.50
N ALA A 23 -16.07 -37.69 3.29
CA ALA A 23 -16.38 -38.32 2.01
C ALA A 23 -17.80 -38.10 1.46
N LEU A 24 -17.87 -37.41 0.32
CA LEU A 24 -18.58 -37.92 -0.86
C LEU A 24 -17.97 -37.30 -2.13
N LYS A 25 -17.20 -38.15 -2.83
CA LYS A 25 -16.84 -38.01 -4.24
C LYS A 25 -18.01 -38.53 -5.09
N ALA A 26 -18.49 -37.73 -6.03
CA ALA A 26 -19.10 -38.18 -7.30
C ALA A 26 -19.00 -36.97 -8.25
N ARG A 27 -18.08 -36.91 -9.22
CA ARG A 27 -17.98 -37.69 -10.47
C ARG A 27 -19.27 -37.65 -11.30
N ILE A 28 -19.45 -36.59 -12.08
CA ILE A 28 -20.11 -36.64 -13.38
C ILE A 28 -19.25 -35.87 -14.38
N SER A 29 -18.82 -36.56 -15.43
CA SER A 29 -18.04 -36.01 -16.53
C SER A 29 -18.96 -35.49 -17.64
N ASN A 30 -18.53 -34.38 -18.25
CA ASN A 30 -18.68 -33.98 -19.66
C ASN A 30 -20.13 -33.67 -20.11
N LYS A 31 -20.42 -32.58 -20.84
CA LYS A 31 -19.79 -32.18 -22.11
C LYS A 31 -20.24 -30.76 -22.54
N ALA A 32 -19.26 -30.00 -23.04
CA ALA A 32 -19.26 -29.05 -24.15
C ALA A 32 -20.20 -27.80 -24.24
N ALA A 33 -19.49 -26.71 -24.55
CA ALA A 33 -19.82 -25.63 -25.49
C ALA A 33 -20.74 -24.50 -25.02
N SER A 34 -20.14 -23.35 -24.74
CA SER A 34 -20.39 -22.13 -25.53
C SER A 34 -19.32 -21.07 -25.30
N SER A 35 -19.00 -20.41 -26.40
CA SER A 35 -18.07 -19.29 -26.59
C SER A 35 -18.59 -17.97 -26.01
N HIS A 36 -17.76 -16.92 -26.13
CA HIS A 36 -18.00 -15.48 -25.88
C HIS A 36 -17.55 -14.97 -24.50
N ALA A 37 -16.78 -13.89 -24.34
CA ALA A 37 -16.15 -12.97 -25.29
C ALA A 37 -15.01 -12.23 -24.56
N SER A 38 -13.93 -11.99 -25.29
CA SER A 38 -12.79 -11.16 -24.91
C SER A 38 -13.06 -9.72 -25.36
N PRO A 39 -12.87 -8.67 -24.52
CA PRO A 39 -12.97 -7.30 -24.99
C PRO A 39 -11.65 -6.83 -25.64
N GLU A 40 -11.77 -6.50 -26.92
CA GLU A 40 -10.78 -5.89 -27.80
C GLU A 40 -10.03 -4.71 -27.19
N ARG A 41 -8.69 -4.72 -27.29
CA ARG A 41 -7.84 -3.53 -27.21
C ARG A 41 -7.46 -3.06 -28.62
N ARG A 42 -8.19 -2.02 -29.04
CA ARG A 42 -8.01 -1.08 -30.16
C ARG A 42 -6.62 -1.04 -30.81
N LYS A 43 -6.59 -1.37 -32.11
CA LYS A 43 -5.47 -1.29 -33.07
C LYS A 43 -4.83 0.11 -33.14
N LYS A 44 -3.48 0.18 -33.10
CA LYS A 44 -2.69 1.33 -33.57
C LYS A 44 -1.66 0.87 -34.61
N ARG A 45 -2.01 1.15 -35.88
CA ARG A 45 -1.20 1.37 -37.09
C ARG A 45 0.18 0.69 -37.13
N GLN A 46 0.26 -0.41 -37.87
CA GLN A 46 1.52 -0.90 -38.44
C GLN A 46 2.00 0.05 -39.54
N ARG A 47 3.28 0.39 -39.52
CA ARG A 47 4.00 0.96 -40.67
C ARG A 47 4.76 -0.20 -41.33
N SER A 48 4.53 -0.40 -42.62
CA SER A 48 5.20 -1.42 -43.44
C SER A 48 6.70 -1.15 -43.57
N PRO A 49 7.55 -2.18 -43.74
CA PRO A 49 8.96 -2.00 -44.00
C PRO A 49 9.19 -1.80 -45.51
N SER A 50 9.74 -0.67 -45.89
CA SER A 50 10.29 -0.46 -47.24
C SER A 50 11.71 -1.01 -47.27
N VAL A 51 11.94 -1.96 -48.16
CA VAL A 51 13.25 -2.49 -48.51
C VAL A 51 14.07 -1.36 -49.14
N THR A 52 15.27 -1.13 -48.63
CA THR A 52 16.34 -0.46 -49.38
C THR A 52 17.64 -1.17 -49.04
N ILE A 53 18.09 -2.00 -49.98
CA ILE A 53 19.46 -2.48 -50.03
C ILE A 53 20.21 -1.40 -50.78
N GLU A 54 21.14 -0.70 -50.14
CA GLU A 54 22.36 -0.21 -50.79
C GLU A 54 23.52 -0.26 -49.78
N LEU A 55 24.57 -0.97 -50.18
CA LEU A 55 25.88 -0.97 -49.54
C LEU A 55 26.48 0.43 -49.68
N ASN A 56 27.05 0.98 -48.62
CA ASN A 56 28.28 1.74 -48.75
C ASN A 56 29.15 1.68 -47.48
N CYS A 57 30.43 1.45 -47.75
CA CYS A 57 31.52 1.36 -46.81
C CYS A 57 31.72 2.70 -46.13
N GLU A 58 31.38 2.80 -44.85
CA GLU A 58 31.86 3.89 -44.02
C GLU A 58 31.93 3.39 -42.59
N THR A 59 33.13 3.44 -42.02
CA THR A 59 33.45 3.11 -40.63
C THR A 59 32.81 4.15 -39.71
N SER A 60 31.47 4.22 -39.71
CA SER A 60 30.71 5.02 -38.77
C SER A 60 30.87 4.36 -37.41
N VAL A 61 31.61 5.03 -36.53
CA VAL A 61 31.66 4.66 -35.12
C VAL A 61 30.23 4.79 -34.60
N LYS A 62 29.47 3.69 -34.67
CA LYS A 62 28.11 3.59 -34.14
C LYS A 62 28.25 3.94 -32.66
N LYS A 63 27.79 5.15 -32.30
CA LYS A 63 27.80 5.61 -30.91
C LYS A 63 27.10 4.54 -30.08
N ILE A 64 27.87 3.75 -29.33
CA ILE A 64 27.33 2.69 -28.49
C ILE A 64 26.43 3.39 -27.49
N LYS A 65 25.12 3.18 -27.61
CA LYS A 65 24.16 3.66 -26.61
C LYS A 65 24.46 2.90 -25.33
N LYS A 66 25.14 3.57 -24.39
CA LYS A 66 25.39 3.03 -23.05
C LYS A 66 24.02 2.79 -22.39
N SER A 67 23.83 1.59 -21.86
CA SER A 67 22.61 1.21 -21.15
C SER A 67 22.98 0.65 -19.78
N LEU A 68 22.15 0.92 -18.78
CA LEU A 68 22.28 0.40 -17.42
C LEU A 68 21.20 -0.65 -17.20
N ARG A 69 21.60 -1.80 -16.68
CA ARG A 69 20.69 -2.88 -16.28
C ARG A 69 21.09 -3.39 -14.92
N TRP A 70 20.12 -3.53 -14.01
CA TRP A 70 20.32 -4.28 -12.78
C TRP A 70 20.42 -5.76 -13.10
N SER A 71 21.51 -6.38 -12.65
CA SER A 71 21.79 -7.80 -12.88
C SER A 71 21.73 -8.63 -11.60
N THR A 72 21.95 -8.01 -10.45
CA THR A 72 22.14 -8.68 -9.16
C THR A 72 21.36 -7.92 -8.09
N ILE A 73 20.67 -8.67 -7.24
CA ILE A 73 20.05 -8.14 -6.02
C ILE A 73 20.83 -8.68 -4.82
N THR A 74 20.98 -7.84 -3.80
CA THR A 74 21.48 -8.23 -2.48
C THR A 74 20.29 -8.27 -1.54
N ILE A 75 20.13 -9.40 -0.84
CA ILE A 75 19.01 -9.67 0.04
C ILE A 75 19.57 -9.71 1.45
N HIS A 76 18.94 -8.93 2.33
CA HIS A 76 19.23 -8.90 3.74
C HIS A 76 17.99 -9.41 4.47
N GLU A 77 18.14 -10.53 5.16
CA GLU A 77 17.09 -11.14 5.97
C GLU A 77 17.31 -10.71 7.41
N PHE A 78 16.26 -10.18 8.03
CA PHE A 78 16.31 -9.67 9.39
C PHE A 78 15.31 -10.42 10.26
N GLY A 79 15.70 -10.68 11.51
CA GLY A 79 14.77 -11.13 12.53
C GLY A 79 13.70 -10.08 12.84
N VAL A 80 12.62 -10.52 13.49
CA VAL A 80 11.52 -9.66 13.94
C VAL A 80 11.99 -8.74 15.07
N GLY A 81 11.70 -7.44 14.97
CA GLY A 81 12.04 -6.44 15.97
C GLY A 81 10.83 -5.65 16.48
N LEU A 82 11.01 -4.95 17.60
CA LEU A 82 10.04 -3.96 18.08
C LEU A 82 10.09 -2.68 17.24
N GLY A 83 8.95 -2.00 17.11
CA GLY A 83 8.92 -0.66 16.53
C GLY A 83 8.69 -0.69 15.02
N GLY A 84 9.43 0.14 14.27
CA GLY A 84 9.22 0.36 12.84
C GLY A 84 8.63 1.74 12.52
N SER A 85 8.75 2.15 11.26
CA SER A 85 8.30 3.48 10.80
C SER A 85 6.79 3.61 10.66
N SER A 86 6.07 2.49 10.56
CA SER A 86 4.62 2.45 10.40
C SER A 86 3.91 2.10 11.70
N VAL A 87 2.86 2.84 12.02
CA VAL A 87 2.00 2.57 13.18
C VAL A 87 0.73 1.88 12.70
N PRO A 88 0.41 0.67 13.22
CA PRO A 88 -0.76 -0.09 12.81
C PRO A 88 -2.07 0.61 13.20
N GLY A 89 -3.04 0.68 12.29
CA GLY A 89 -4.33 1.30 12.59
C GLY A 89 -5.25 0.48 13.52
N LYS A 90 -5.06 -0.84 13.60
CA LYS A 90 -5.94 -1.77 14.33
C LYS A 90 -5.54 -2.02 15.80
N GLY A 91 -4.65 -1.19 16.38
CA GLY A 91 -4.11 -1.39 17.74
C GLY A 91 -2.90 -2.33 17.76
N GLY A 92 -2.52 -2.82 18.95
CA GLY A 92 -1.36 -3.70 19.15
C GLY A 92 0.01 -3.02 18.93
N PRO A 93 1.11 -3.75 19.19
CA PRO A 93 2.46 -3.22 19.05
C PRO A 93 2.81 -3.01 17.57
N SER A 94 3.66 -2.04 17.24
CA SER A 94 4.31 -1.98 15.92
C SER A 94 5.41 -3.04 15.83
N ILE A 95 5.57 -3.62 14.64
CA ILE A 95 6.64 -4.57 14.33
C ILE A 95 7.59 -3.92 13.33
N GLY A 96 8.88 -4.05 13.63
CA GLY A 96 9.99 -3.67 12.77
C GLY A 96 10.88 -4.86 12.48
N LEU A 97 12.05 -4.54 11.93
CA LEU A 97 13.14 -5.48 11.75
C LEU A 97 14.14 -5.28 12.90
N SER A 98 14.89 -6.33 13.20
CA SER A 98 16.07 -6.24 14.06
C SER A 98 17.15 -5.34 13.46
N ASP A 99 18.07 -4.84 14.29
CA ASP A 99 19.08 -3.88 13.86
C ASP A 99 20.13 -4.49 12.90
N THR A 100 20.39 -5.79 13.05
CA THR A 100 21.39 -6.53 12.26
C THR A 100 20.75 -7.63 11.44
N PRO A 101 21.11 -7.78 10.15
CA PRO A 101 20.60 -8.88 9.35
C PRO A 101 21.14 -10.22 9.88
N GLU A 102 20.28 -11.23 9.91
CA GLU A 102 20.64 -12.61 10.24
C GLU A 102 21.36 -13.26 9.06
N PHE A 103 20.91 -12.97 7.84
CA PHE A 103 21.51 -13.48 6.61
C PHE A 103 21.65 -12.39 5.56
N THR A 104 22.72 -12.49 4.77
CA THR A 104 22.94 -11.62 3.61
C THR A 104 23.45 -12.46 2.45
N TRP A 105 22.78 -12.35 1.32
CA TRP A 105 23.13 -13.12 0.13
C TRP A 105 22.76 -12.37 -1.15
N THR A 106 23.16 -12.91 -2.30
CA THR A 106 22.96 -12.28 -3.61
C THR A 106 22.40 -13.25 -4.63
N THR A 107 21.56 -12.76 -5.54
CA THR A 107 20.99 -13.55 -6.65
C THR A 107 20.74 -12.67 -7.86
N LYS A 108 20.46 -13.27 -9.02
CA LYS A 108 20.20 -12.51 -10.24
C LYS A 108 18.79 -11.95 -10.25
N VAL A 109 18.66 -10.77 -10.87
CA VAL A 109 17.35 -10.16 -11.11
C VAL A 109 16.51 -11.09 -12.00
N GLY A 110 15.40 -11.59 -11.46
CA GLY A 110 14.44 -12.44 -12.18
C GLY A 110 14.40 -13.92 -11.73
N GLU A 111 15.34 -14.37 -10.89
CA GLU A 111 15.38 -15.76 -10.42
C GLU A 111 14.33 -16.07 -9.32
N MET A 112 13.91 -15.09 -8.52
CA MET A 112 13.01 -15.29 -7.36
C MET A 112 11.55 -14.86 -7.57
N ALA A 113 11.11 -14.61 -8.80
CA ALA A 113 9.77 -14.07 -9.05
C ALA A 113 8.67 -15.16 -9.00
N GLU A 114 8.53 -15.85 -7.86
CA GLU A 114 7.46 -16.82 -7.65
C GLU A 114 6.38 -16.20 -6.77
N CYS A 115 5.18 -16.03 -7.36
CA CYS A 115 3.92 -15.66 -6.71
C CYS A 115 3.95 -14.37 -5.87
N VAL A 116 3.46 -13.27 -6.45
CA VAL A 116 3.13 -12.06 -5.67
C VAL A 116 1.81 -12.28 -4.93
N GLU A 117 1.84 -13.00 -3.81
CA GLU A 117 0.85 -12.72 -2.77
C GLU A 117 1.07 -11.27 -2.35
N GLY A 118 -0.01 -10.48 -2.32
CA GLY A 118 0.08 -9.05 -2.02
C GLY A 118 0.72 -8.77 -0.65
N VAL A 119 0.74 -7.49 -0.26
CA VAL A 119 1.28 -7.12 1.05
C VAL A 119 0.48 -7.79 2.17
N HIS A 120 1.12 -8.73 2.87
CA HIS A 120 0.53 -9.43 4.00
C HIS A 120 0.28 -8.45 5.15
N ARG A 121 -0.90 -8.56 5.80
CA ARG A 121 -1.33 -7.65 6.87
C ARG A 121 -1.59 -8.43 8.14
N PHE A 122 -0.64 -8.38 9.06
CA PHE A 122 -0.79 -9.07 10.33
C PHE A 122 -1.87 -8.44 11.24
N THR A 123 -2.62 -9.30 11.93
CA THR A 123 -3.55 -8.93 13.01
C THR A 123 -2.80 -8.42 14.25
N PRO A 124 -3.45 -7.73 15.19
CA PRO A 124 -2.83 -7.37 16.46
C PRO A 124 -2.28 -8.58 17.22
N GLU A 125 -3.01 -9.69 17.25
CA GLU A 125 -2.68 -10.91 17.96
C GLU A 125 -1.48 -11.63 17.33
N GLU A 126 -1.47 -11.75 15.99
CA GLU A 126 -0.33 -12.29 15.25
C GLU A 126 0.94 -11.51 15.57
N ARG A 127 0.85 -10.19 15.67
CA ARG A 127 2.02 -9.36 15.95
C ARG A 127 2.53 -9.50 17.36
N VAL A 128 1.63 -9.63 18.34
CA VAL A 128 2.02 -9.99 19.71
C VAL A 128 2.72 -11.34 19.72
N GLN A 129 2.18 -12.34 19.01
CA GLN A 129 2.77 -13.67 18.95
C GLN A 129 4.16 -13.65 18.30
N MET A 130 4.32 -12.94 17.19
CA MET A 130 5.62 -12.78 16.53
C MET A 130 6.68 -12.19 17.47
N LEU A 131 6.32 -11.14 18.23
CA LEU A 131 7.23 -10.51 19.18
C LEU A 131 7.55 -11.42 20.37
N LYS A 132 6.57 -12.18 20.86
CA LYS A 132 6.79 -13.21 21.90
C LYS A 132 7.76 -14.28 21.43
N SER A 133 7.56 -14.80 20.22
CA SER A 133 8.47 -15.77 19.59
C SER A 133 9.88 -15.22 19.40
N ALA A 134 10.03 -13.90 19.23
CA ALA A 134 11.31 -13.20 19.17
C ALA A 134 11.93 -12.91 20.55
N GLY A 135 11.32 -13.39 21.65
CA GLY A 135 11.84 -13.21 23.01
C GLY A 135 11.51 -11.85 23.64
N VAL A 136 10.62 -11.07 23.04
CA VAL A 136 10.20 -9.78 23.60
C VAL A 136 9.25 -10.00 24.78
N SER A 137 9.52 -9.33 25.91
CA SER A 137 8.69 -9.46 27.11
C SER A 137 7.31 -8.81 26.96
N ASP A 138 6.32 -9.37 27.66
CA ASP A 138 4.94 -8.84 27.67
C ASP A 138 4.88 -7.37 28.10
N GLY A 139 5.72 -6.96 29.06
CA GLY A 139 5.79 -5.57 29.51
C GLY A 139 6.23 -4.61 28.40
N MET A 140 7.20 -5.03 27.58
CA MET A 140 7.64 -4.25 26.41
C MET A 140 6.55 -4.21 25.34
N ILE A 141 5.95 -5.35 25.01
CA ILE A 141 4.84 -5.43 24.05
C ILE A 141 3.69 -4.50 24.44
N LEU A 142 3.31 -4.50 25.72
CA LEU A 142 2.25 -3.64 26.24
C LEU A 142 2.60 -2.15 26.12
N ARG A 143 3.84 -1.79 26.45
CA ARG A 143 4.34 -0.40 26.32
C ARG A 143 4.24 0.08 24.87
N PHE A 144 4.75 -0.68 23.91
CA PHE A 144 4.71 -0.32 22.49
C PHE A 144 3.28 -0.32 21.93
N SER A 145 2.40 -1.19 22.43
CA SER A 145 0.98 -1.18 22.08
C SER A 145 0.28 0.11 22.51
N ARG A 146 0.59 0.61 23.72
CA ARG A 146 0.06 1.89 24.22
C ARG A 146 0.57 3.05 23.38
N GLU A 147 1.85 3.06 23.05
CA GLU A 147 2.46 4.09 22.22
C GLU A 147 1.81 4.18 20.82
N ALA A 148 1.62 3.03 20.16
CA ALA A 148 0.93 2.96 18.88
C ALA A 148 -0.50 3.54 18.97
N ASN A 149 -1.22 3.26 20.06
CA ASN A 149 -2.56 3.79 20.27
C ASN A 149 -2.55 5.31 20.50
N ILE A 150 -1.58 5.85 21.25
CA ILE A 150 -1.42 7.30 21.44
C ILE A 150 -1.25 7.99 20.08
N ILE A 151 -0.38 7.45 19.22
CA ILE A 151 -0.14 7.98 17.88
C ILE A 151 -1.43 7.94 17.04
N ASN A 152 -2.15 6.82 17.06
CA ASN A 152 -3.41 6.69 16.32
C ASN A 152 -4.50 7.64 16.84
N CYS A 153 -4.59 7.84 18.16
CA CYS A 153 -5.48 8.82 18.75
C CYS A 153 -5.14 10.24 18.28
N SER A 154 -3.86 10.61 18.30
CA SER A 154 -3.39 11.90 17.79
C SER A 154 -3.77 12.09 16.33
N ARG A 155 -3.48 11.10 15.46
CA ARG A 155 -3.81 11.14 14.03
C ARG A 155 -5.30 11.31 13.80
N ARG A 156 -6.15 10.58 14.54
CA ARG A 156 -7.61 10.71 14.43
C ARG A 156 -8.09 12.12 14.74
N ARG A 157 -7.56 12.76 15.79
CA ARG A 157 -7.90 14.15 16.13
C ARG A 157 -7.51 15.12 15.01
N THR A 158 -6.26 15.03 14.53
CA THR A 158 -5.76 15.91 13.46
C THR A 158 -6.53 15.73 12.15
N VAL A 159 -6.94 14.49 11.81
CA VAL A 159 -7.75 14.24 10.61
C VAL A 159 -9.13 14.91 10.72
N VAL A 160 -9.76 14.85 11.88
CA VAL A 160 -11.06 15.51 12.12
C VAL A 160 -10.93 17.03 11.96
N GLU A 161 -9.92 17.63 12.58
CA GLU A 161 -9.65 19.08 12.48
C GLU A 161 -9.35 19.51 11.03
N SER A 162 -8.48 18.78 10.32
CA SER A 162 -8.14 19.09 8.93
C SER A 162 -9.34 18.94 7.99
N ASN A 163 -10.20 17.95 8.23
CA ASN A 163 -11.41 17.77 7.44
C ASN A 163 -12.41 18.89 7.72
N ALA A 164 -12.59 19.31 8.97
CA ALA A 164 -13.44 20.45 9.33
C ALA A 164 -12.96 21.75 8.65
N GLU A 165 -11.65 22.06 8.71
CA GLU A 165 -11.07 23.23 8.05
C GLU A 165 -11.29 23.19 6.52
N LYS A 166 -11.13 22.02 5.91
CA LYS A 166 -11.40 21.84 4.48
C LYS A 166 -12.86 22.06 4.13
N GLU A 167 -13.78 21.58 4.95
CA GLU A 167 -15.22 21.81 4.76
C GLU A 167 -15.58 23.29 4.92
N GLU A 168 -15.05 23.99 5.92
CA GLU A 168 -15.23 25.44 6.05
C GLU A 168 -14.71 26.20 4.83
N ARG A 169 -13.51 25.84 4.33
CA ARG A 169 -12.95 26.45 3.13
C ARG A 169 -13.81 26.17 1.89
N ARG A 170 -14.41 24.99 1.79
CA ARG A 170 -15.37 24.65 0.72
C ARG A 170 -16.65 25.48 0.85
N GLN A 171 -17.21 25.62 2.05
CA GLN A 171 -18.41 26.43 2.30
C GLN A 171 -18.17 27.92 2.00
N ARG A 172 -17.06 28.49 2.45
CA ARG A 172 -16.69 29.90 2.15
C ARG A 172 -16.55 30.14 0.65
N ARG A 173 -15.93 29.22 -0.09
CA ARG A 173 -15.83 29.29 -1.56
C ARG A 173 -17.20 29.22 -2.24
N GLN A 174 -18.11 28.36 -1.75
CA GLN A 174 -19.46 28.26 -2.27
C GLN A 174 -20.27 29.54 -2.01
N GLN A 175 -20.19 30.12 -0.81
CA GLN A 175 -20.86 31.37 -0.46
C GLN A 175 -20.36 32.55 -1.32
N GLN A 176 -19.04 32.71 -1.49
CA GLN A 176 -18.47 33.74 -2.36
C GLN A 176 -18.91 33.56 -3.82
N GLN A 177 -18.94 32.32 -4.34
CA GLN A 177 -19.43 32.05 -5.69
C GLN A 177 -20.93 32.36 -5.85
N GLN A 178 -21.74 32.14 -4.82
CA GLN A 178 -23.16 32.50 -4.85
C GLN A 178 -23.35 34.03 -4.82
N GLN A 179 -22.61 34.75 -3.97
CA GLN A 179 -22.67 36.22 -3.92
C GLN A 179 -22.25 36.85 -5.26
N CYS A 180 -21.15 36.42 -5.88
CA CYS A 180 -20.75 36.91 -7.21
C CYS A 180 -21.75 36.56 -8.33
N LYS A 181 -22.56 35.51 -8.18
CA LYS A 181 -23.62 35.16 -9.15
C LYS A 181 -24.89 36.00 -8.95
N THR A 182 -25.22 36.37 -7.72
CA THR A 182 -26.41 37.16 -7.40
C THR A 182 -26.18 38.67 -7.63
N GLU A 183 -24.94 39.16 -7.53
CA GLU A 183 -24.57 40.55 -7.80
C GLU A 183 -24.32 40.90 -9.28
N LEU A 184 -24.60 39.99 -10.23
CA LEU A 184 -24.58 40.27 -11.67
C LEU A 184 -26.00 40.49 -12.22
N PRO A 185 -26.56 41.73 -12.17
CA PRO A 185 -27.55 42.12 -13.16
C PRO A 185 -26.80 42.42 -14.46
N ARG A 186 -27.24 41.77 -15.56
CA ARG A 186 -26.91 42.07 -16.96
C ARG A 186 -25.99 43.28 -17.17
N ARG A 187 -24.70 43.05 -17.41
CA ARG A 187 -23.93 43.95 -18.26
C ARG A 187 -23.29 43.14 -19.37
N ALA A 188 -23.83 43.33 -20.57
CA ALA A 188 -23.24 42.83 -21.79
C ALA A 188 -21.81 43.38 -21.93
N CYS A 189 -20.89 42.49 -22.31
CA CYS A 189 -19.60 42.77 -22.93
C CYS A 189 -18.59 43.66 -22.16
N SER A 190 -17.49 43.06 -21.69
CA SER A 190 -16.14 43.51 -22.08
C SER A 190 -15.08 42.49 -21.65
N SER A 191 -14.94 41.39 -22.39
CA SER A 191 -13.78 40.47 -22.31
C SER A 191 -12.46 41.11 -22.79
N PHE A 192 -12.47 42.37 -23.20
CA PHE A 192 -11.32 43.09 -23.79
C PHE A 192 -10.51 43.92 -22.79
N LEU A 193 -10.95 44.09 -21.55
CA LEU A 193 -10.26 44.97 -20.58
C LEU A 193 -9.36 44.24 -19.59
N ASN A 194 -9.34 42.90 -19.61
CA ASN A 194 -8.53 42.11 -18.68
C ASN A 194 -7.48 41.25 -19.40
N ARG A 195 -6.83 41.85 -20.41
CA ARG A 195 -5.60 41.32 -20.99
C ARG A 195 -4.47 42.03 -20.24
N SER A 196 -3.68 41.29 -19.48
CA SER A 196 -2.43 41.82 -18.91
C SER A 196 -1.65 42.49 -20.03
N GLN A 197 -1.44 43.80 -19.94
CA GLN A 197 -0.66 44.50 -20.95
C GLN A 197 0.74 43.88 -20.94
N MET A 198 1.16 43.31 -22.06
CA MET A 198 2.57 42.97 -22.24
C MET A 198 3.35 44.28 -22.19
N ILE A 199 4.43 44.28 -21.42
CA ILE A 199 5.38 45.40 -21.34
C ILE A 199 5.74 45.79 -22.78
N PRO A 200 5.55 47.06 -23.19
CA PRO A 200 5.97 47.52 -24.51
C PRO A 200 7.46 47.22 -24.68
N VAL A 201 7.77 46.52 -25.76
CA VAL A 201 9.13 46.22 -26.14
C VAL A 201 9.64 47.45 -26.91
N ASP A 202 10.02 48.48 -26.17
CA ASP A 202 10.85 49.55 -26.71
C ASP A 202 12.30 49.01 -26.74
N TYR A 203 12.67 48.39 -27.86
CA TYR A 203 14.09 48.30 -28.21
C TYR A 203 14.45 49.55 -29.01
N VAL A 204 15.39 50.32 -28.44
CA VAL A 204 16.34 51.29 -29.04
C VAL A 204 15.91 51.99 -30.34
#